data_AF-A0A937PMJ1-F1
#
_entry.id   AF-A0A937PMJ1-F1
#
_cell.length_a   1.000
_cell.length_b   1.000
_cell.length_c   1.000
_cell.angle_alpha   90.00
_cell.angle_beta   90.00
_cell.angle_gamma   90.00
#
_symmetry.space_group_name_H-M   'P 1'
#
loop_
_entity.id
_entity.type
_entity.pdbx_description
1 polymer ?
#
loop_
_entity_poly.entity_id
_entity_poly.type
_entity_poly.pdbx_seq_one_letter_code
_entity_poly.pdbx_strand_id
1 'polypeptide(L)'
;MMRRFWNVVMPLAAAAMLAGLAALNRPSSALSAPQGEASPSDKKSAAGRPTTRPAGTGKRGGSDSDGPRGFRGSVRLTAEQDKEVLDYLKSRRSEIYEEVIAQREKDPSRFRRTLGRIYPFIVRMRKLPEPVAEAYEALQQTHVNLWRLARDYNSADTADRKRDVESRMLAQARKQFEAEQLVRGHRLADLEEQIRDLKAELAQRAKDRETVIKETIDRFKRGATRYKKDGDRSSAGEKSDRPRPSQPKKADNPRD
;
A
#
# COMPACT_ATOMS: atom_id res chain seq x y z
N MET A 1 -7.95 3.73 26.31
CA MET A 1 -8.65 4.26 25.12
C MET A 1 -7.81 4.39 23.82
N MET A 2 -6.62 3.77 23.69
CA MET A 2 -5.78 3.89 22.47
C MET A 2 -5.81 2.69 21.50
N ARG A 3 -6.73 1.73 21.68
CA ARG A 3 -6.77 0.47 20.89
C ARG A 3 -7.17 0.62 19.41
N ARG A 4 -7.51 1.83 18.94
CA ARG A 4 -7.93 2.10 17.55
C ARG A 4 -6.88 2.83 16.69
N PHE A 5 -5.73 3.19 17.23
CA PHE A 5 -4.78 4.08 16.55
C PHE A 5 -4.04 3.49 15.35
N TRP A 6 -3.88 2.16 15.27
CA TRP A 6 -3.02 1.54 14.26
C TRP A 6 -3.75 0.64 13.25
N ASN A 7 -5.04 0.32 13.47
CA ASN A 7 -5.81 -0.58 12.58
C ASN A 7 -6.66 0.17 11.53
N VAL A 8 -6.53 1.50 11.42
CA VAL A 8 -7.26 2.33 10.43
C VAL A 8 -6.30 2.94 9.39
N VAL A 9 -5.04 2.52 9.37
CA VAL A 9 -4.07 2.95 8.36
C VAL A 9 -4.22 2.05 7.12
N MET A 10 -4.98 2.57 6.14
CA MET A 10 -5.32 2.08 4.79
C MET A 10 -6.60 1.24 4.60
N PRO A 11 -7.33 1.37 3.46
CA PRO A 11 -7.21 2.34 2.36
C PRO A 11 -8.46 3.23 2.24
N LEU A 12 -8.31 4.49 1.82
CA LEU A 12 -9.39 5.18 1.12
C LEU A 12 -8.81 6.18 0.13
N ALA A 13 -9.40 6.11 -1.06
CA ALA A 13 -9.02 6.79 -2.27
C ALA A 13 -8.99 8.31 -2.11
N ALA A 14 -7.98 8.94 -2.71
CA ALA A 14 -8.09 10.29 -3.22
C ALA A 14 -8.17 10.20 -4.75
N ALA A 15 -9.38 9.97 -5.24
CA ALA A 15 -9.75 10.38 -6.58
C ALA A 15 -10.12 11.87 -6.52
N ALA A 16 -9.72 12.61 -7.57
CA ALA A 16 -9.95 14.03 -7.82
C ALA A 16 -9.05 15.02 -7.05
N MET A 17 -7.92 15.39 -7.67
CA MET A 17 -7.71 16.77 -8.16
C MET A 17 -6.50 16.80 -9.10
N LEU A 18 -6.80 16.78 -10.40
CA LEU A 18 -5.95 17.22 -11.49
C LEU A 18 -6.17 18.73 -11.67
N ALA A 19 -5.09 19.52 -11.69
CA ALA A 19 -4.84 20.62 -12.63
C ALA A 19 -3.94 21.69 -11.99
N GLY A 20 -2.71 21.82 -12.49
CA GLY A 20 -1.86 22.97 -12.22
C GLY A 20 -0.39 22.68 -12.46
N LEU A 21 0.19 23.41 -13.42
CA LEU A 21 1.62 23.54 -13.70
C LEU A 21 2.29 22.43 -14.54
N ALA A 22 1.91 22.37 -15.81
CA ALA A 22 2.87 22.16 -16.89
C ALA A 22 2.57 23.17 -18.01
N ALA A 23 2.97 24.43 -17.80
CA ALA A 23 3.03 25.43 -18.85
C ALA A 23 4.35 25.27 -19.60
N LEU A 24 4.42 24.33 -20.56
CA LEU A 24 5.44 24.32 -21.58
C LEU A 24 4.80 24.02 -22.94
N ASN A 25 4.58 25.10 -23.67
CA ASN A 25 4.85 25.23 -25.10
C ASN A 25 4.15 24.21 -26.03
N ARG A 26 2.86 24.46 -26.31
CA ARG A 26 2.18 23.90 -27.48
C ARG A 26 2.02 25.00 -28.54
N PRO A 27 2.62 24.87 -29.75
CA PRO A 27 2.38 25.82 -30.82
C PRO A 27 0.92 25.78 -31.26
N SER A 28 0.37 26.98 -31.41
CA SER A 28 -0.99 27.26 -31.84
C SER A 28 -1.16 26.88 -33.31
N SER A 29 -1.74 25.72 -33.57
CA SER A 29 -2.26 25.37 -34.90
C SER A 29 -3.77 25.48 -34.85
N ALA A 30 -4.26 26.53 -35.49
CA ALA A 30 -5.67 26.83 -35.72
C ALA A 30 -6.38 25.63 -36.38
N LEU A 31 -7.46 25.17 -35.76
CA LEU A 31 -8.49 24.42 -36.46
C LEU A 31 -9.85 25.04 -36.13
N SER A 32 -10.48 25.50 -37.20
CA SER A 32 -11.81 26.09 -37.28
C SER A 32 -12.87 25.27 -36.57
N ALA A 33 -13.67 25.94 -35.77
CA ALA A 33 -14.99 25.46 -35.35
C ALA A 33 -16.02 25.78 -36.45
N PRO A 34 -16.93 24.86 -36.81
CA PRO A 34 -18.20 25.24 -37.39
C PRO A 34 -19.17 25.65 -36.26
N GLN A 35 -19.69 26.88 -36.38
CA GLN A 35 -20.85 27.35 -35.64
C GLN A 35 -22.06 26.50 -36.02
N GLY A 36 -22.70 25.89 -35.02
CA GLY A 36 -23.99 25.21 -35.14
C GLY A 36 -24.97 25.86 -34.18
N GLU A 37 -26.01 26.44 -34.77
CA GLU A 37 -27.00 27.31 -34.17
C GLU A 37 -27.85 26.66 -33.07
N ALA A 38 -28.32 27.52 -32.18
CA ALA A 38 -29.21 27.22 -31.08
C ALA A 38 -30.60 26.75 -31.57
N SER A 39 -31.18 25.80 -30.84
CA SER A 39 -32.61 25.52 -30.86
C SER A 39 -33.16 25.58 -29.44
N PRO A 40 -34.08 26.52 -29.12
CA PRO A 40 -34.84 26.52 -27.88
C PRO A 40 -36.17 25.80 -28.12
N SER A 41 -36.45 24.74 -27.38
CA SER A 41 -37.81 24.20 -27.28
C SER A 41 -38.03 23.54 -25.92
N ASP A 42 -38.88 24.22 -25.15
CA ASP A 42 -39.84 23.72 -24.17
C ASP A 42 -39.92 22.20 -23.95
N LYS A 43 -39.98 21.79 -22.68
CA LYS A 43 -41.25 21.49 -21.97
C LYS A 43 -40.98 20.77 -20.66
N LYS A 44 -41.63 21.31 -19.61
CA LYS A 44 -42.17 20.62 -18.43
C LYS A 44 -42.10 19.08 -18.49
N SER A 45 -41.41 18.50 -17.52
CA SER A 45 -41.74 17.17 -17.00
C SER A 45 -41.46 17.14 -15.50
N ALA A 46 -42.40 17.74 -14.76
CA ALA A 46 -42.71 17.33 -13.40
C ALA A 46 -43.50 16.01 -13.51
N ALA A 47 -42.82 14.87 -13.36
CA ALA A 47 -43.47 13.56 -13.23
C ALA A 47 -42.56 12.65 -12.38
N GLY A 48 -43.19 11.99 -11.42
CA GLY A 48 -42.58 11.35 -10.26
C GLY A 48 -41.37 10.47 -10.54
N ARG A 49 -40.34 10.59 -9.69
CA ARG A 49 -39.40 9.50 -9.46
C ARG A 49 -40.16 8.39 -8.71
N PRO A 50 -40.35 7.19 -9.28
CA PRO A 50 -40.88 6.07 -8.53
C PRO A 50 -39.81 5.64 -7.52
N THR A 51 -40.08 5.86 -6.24
CA THR A 51 -39.33 5.28 -5.12
C THR A 51 -39.74 3.83 -4.90
N THR A 52 -39.70 3.00 -5.93
CA THR A 52 -39.74 1.54 -5.79
C THR A 52 -38.30 1.04 -5.77
N ARG A 53 -37.64 1.23 -4.63
CA ARG A 53 -36.48 0.41 -4.27
C ARG A 53 -37.04 -1.01 -4.10
N PRO A 54 -36.74 -1.97 -4.99
CA PRO A 54 -37.24 -3.31 -4.81
C PRO A 54 -36.74 -3.81 -3.47
N ALA A 55 -37.66 -4.33 -2.66
CA ALA A 55 -37.37 -5.18 -1.52
C ALA A 55 -36.74 -6.49 -2.06
N GLY A 56 -35.55 -6.36 -2.62
CA GLY A 56 -34.69 -7.48 -2.90
C GLY A 56 -34.24 -8.02 -1.55
N THR A 57 -34.95 -9.03 -1.08
CA THR A 57 -34.41 -10.18 -0.33
C THR A 57 -33.33 -10.89 -1.15
N GLY A 58 -32.41 -10.10 -1.72
CA GLY A 58 -31.12 -10.54 -2.19
C GLY A 58 -30.36 -10.95 -0.96
N LYS A 59 -30.51 -12.24 -0.63
CA LYS A 59 -29.53 -13.11 -0.03
C LYS A 59 -28.17 -12.64 -0.55
N ARG A 60 -27.57 -11.66 0.15
CA ARG A 60 -26.25 -11.12 -0.18
C ARG A 60 -25.37 -12.35 -0.08
N GLY A 61 -24.97 -12.87 -1.24
CA GLY A 61 -24.15 -14.05 -1.36
C GLY A 61 -23.08 -13.93 -0.29
N GLY A 62 -23.13 -14.87 0.65
CA GLY A 62 -22.09 -15.04 1.64
C GLY A 62 -20.81 -15.01 0.84
N SER A 63 -20.05 -13.94 1.05
CA SER A 63 -18.75 -13.84 0.45
C SER A 63 -18.02 -15.05 0.98
N ASP A 64 -17.66 -16.00 0.11
CA ASP A 64 -16.75 -17.12 0.38
C ASP A 64 -15.32 -16.63 0.76
N SER A 65 -15.23 -15.44 1.34
CA SER A 65 -14.15 -14.91 2.17
C SER A 65 -14.19 -15.48 3.60
N ASP A 66 -14.89 -16.59 3.83
CA ASP A 66 -14.70 -17.49 4.99
C ASP A 66 -13.54 -18.46 4.75
N GLY A 67 -12.59 -18.09 3.87
CA GLY A 67 -11.22 -18.53 4.07
C GLY A 67 -10.84 -18.18 5.52
N PRO A 68 -10.28 -19.13 6.30
CA PRO A 68 -9.87 -18.83 7.67
C PRO A 68 -9.06 -17.56 7.59
N ARG A 69 -9.47 -16.52 8.34
CA ARG A 69 -8.67 -15.32 8.53
C ARG A 69 -7.45 -15.78 9.29
N GLY A 70 -6.55 -16.43 8.54
CA GLY A 70 -5.39 -17.12 9.01
C GLY A 70 -4.71 -16.08 9.82
N PHE A 71 -4.66 -16.36 11.12
CA PHE A 71 -3.94 -15.58 12.10
C PHE A 71 -2.60 -15.32 11.44
N ARG A 72 -2.41 -14.12 10.85
CA ARG A 72 -1.16 -13.76 10.18
C ARG A 72 -0.20 -13.73 11.34
N GLY A 73 0.44 -14.88 11.57
CA GLY A 73 1.26 -15.12 12.74
C GLY A 73 2.14 -13.91 12.86
N SER A 74 1.99 -13.19 13.96
CA SER A 74 2.75 -11.95 14.16
C SER A 74 4.19 -12.30 13.86
N VAL A 75 4.76 -11.71 12.81
CA VAL A 75 6.13 -12.00 12.40
C VAL A 75 6.98 -11.81 13.66
N ARG A 76 7.50 -12.90 14.20
CA ARG A 76 8.29 -12.84 15.42
C ARG A 76 9.60 -12.20 15.03
N LEU A 77 9.81 -10.98 15.50
CA LEU A 77 11.08 -10.29 15.31
C LEU A 77 12.19 -11.04 16.05
N THR A 78 13.38 -11.03 15.48
CA THR A 78 14.59 -11.50 16.15
C THR A 78 15.03 -10.48 17.21
N ALA A 79 15.86 -10.90 18.17
CA ALA A 79 16.37 -9.99 19.20
C ALA A 79 17.17 -8.81 18.61
N GLU A 80 17.86 -9.04 17.49
CA GLU A 80 18.58 -8.00 16.74
C GLU A 80 17.62 -6.99 16.12
N GLN A 81 16.51 -7.46 15.52
CA GLN A 81 15.47 -6.59 14.97
C GLN A 81 14.76 -5.79 16.07
N ASP A 82 14.50 -6.40 17.22
CA ASP A 82 13.95 -5.70 18.39
C ASP A 82 14.89 -4.55 18.82
N LYS A 83 16.19 -4.82 18.91
CA LYS A 83 17.20 -3.80 19.25
C LYS A 83 17.24 -2.68 18.21
N GLU A 84 17.26 -3.03 16.93
CA GLU A 84 17.26 -2.05 15.83
C GLU A 84 16.05 -1.10 15.93
N VAL A 85 14.86 -1.64 16.18
CA VAL A 85 13.64 -0.83 16.33
C VAL A 85 13.77 0.11 17.52
N LEU A 86 14.29 -0.38 18.65
CA LEU A 86 14.45 0.42 19.87
C LEU A 86 15.49 1.52 19.69
N ASP A 87 16.62 1.25 19.02
CA ASP A 87 17.67 2.24 18.74
C ASP A 87 17.16 3.34 17.79
N TYR A 88 16.36 2.95 16.77
CA TYR A 88 15.69 3.90 15.89
C TYR A 88 14.70 4.78 16.67
N LEU A 89 13.84 4.18 17.49
CA LEU A 89 12.86 4.94 18.28
C LEU A 89 13.56 5.86 19.27
N LYS A 90 14.64 5.42 19.93
CA LYS A 90 15.39 6.23 20.88
C LYS A 90 16.01 7.47 20.22
N SER A 91 16.53 7.34 19.01
CA SER A 91 17.20 8.44 18.30
C SER A 91 16.23 9.41 17.64
N ARG A 92 15.15 8.92 17.02
CA ARG A 92 14.22 9.74 16.22
C ARG A 92 12.91 10.10 16.94
N ARG A 93 12.46 9.27 17.89
CA ARG A 93 11.12 9.34 18.51
C ARG A 93 11.14 8.92 19.98
N SER A 94 11.90 9.64 20.81
CA SER A 94 12.12 9.31 22.22
C SER A 94 10.83 9.11 23.02
N GLU A 95 9.79 9.92 22.78
CA GLU A 95 8.47 9.75 23.41
C GLU A 95 7.87 8.36 23.15
N ILE A 96 7.93 7.89 21.89
CA ILE A 96 7.41 6.56 21.52
C ILE A 96 8.30 5.46 22.11
N TYR A 97 9.62 5.68 22.16
CA TYR A 97 10.54 4.75 22.80
C TYR A 97 10.17 4.52 24.27
N GLU A 98 9.94 5.58 25.04
CA GLU A 98 9.54 5.48 26.45
C GLU A 98 8.22 4.73 26.62
N GLU A 99 7.21 5.05 25.79
CA GLU A 99 5.93 4.34 25.81
C GLU A 99 6.07 2.85 25.49
N VAL A 100 6.92 2.51 24.52
CA VAL A 100 7.17 1.13 24.10
C VAL A 100 7.94 0.37 25.18
N ILE A 101 8.95 0.97 25.80
CA ILE A 101 9.67 0.36 26.92
C ILE A 101 8.75 0.15 28.12
N ALA A 102 7.91 1.12 28.48
CA ALA A 102 6.93 0.96 29.54
C ALA A 102 5.91 -0.17 29.25
N GLN A 103 5.62 -0.46 27.98
CA GLN A 103 4.78 -1.60 27.58
C GLN A 103 5.48 -2.95 27.80
N ARG A 104 6.82 -3.01 27.78
CA ARG A 104 7.58 -4.25 27.91
C ARG A 104 7.31 -4.95 29.24
N GLU A 105 7.23 -4.20 30.33
CA GLU A 105 6.95 -4.72 31.68
C GLU A 105 5.46 -4.98 31.89
N LYS A 106 4.60 -4.06 31.41
CA LYS A 106 3.15 -4.12 31.64
C LYS A 106 2.43 -5.18 30.81
N ASP A 107 2.80 -5.33 29.53
CA ASP A 107 2.19 -6.27 28.59
C ASP A 107 3.21 -6.67 27.50
N PRO A 108 4.03 -7.71 27.74
CA PRO A 108 5.06 -8.16 26.81
C PRO A 108 4.50 -8.58 25.43
N SER A 109 3.26 -9.08 25.40
CA SER A 109 2.60 -9.46 24.15
C SER A 109 2.28 -8.24 23.30
N ARG A 110 1.79 -7.16 23.92
CA ARG A 110 1.56 -5.90 23.24
C ARG A 110 2.85 -5.24 22.79
N PHE A 111 3.89 -5.25 23.62
CA PHE A 111 5.24 -4.80 23.23
C PHE A 111 5.71 -5.45 21.92
N ARG A 112 5.69 -6.79 21.85
CA ARG A 112 6.11 -7.51 20.62
C ARG A 112 5.25 -7.18 19.40
N ARG A 113 3.93 -7.04 19.58
CA ARG A 113 3.02 -6.64 18.47
C ARG A 113 3.30 -5.21 18.01
N THR A 114 3.61 -4.31 18.94
CA THR A 114 3.97 -2.92 18.63
C THR A 114 5.27 -2.89 17.82
N LEU A 115 6.33 -3.58 18.27
CA LEU A 115 7.58 -3.68 17.50
C LEU A 115 7.35 -4.29 16.11
N GLY A 116 6.60 -5.38 16.01
CA GLY A 116 6.28 -6.03 14.73
C GLY A 116 5.52 -5.12 13.74
N ARG A 117 4.83 -4.09 14.21
CA ARG A 117 4.18 -3.06 13.36
C ARG A 117 5.14 -1.96 12.95
N ILE A 118 6.09 -1.60 13.81
CA ILE A 118 7.06 -0.53 13.56
C ILE A 118 8.21 -1.02 12.67
N TYR A 119 8.62 -2.28 12.78
CA TYR A 119 9.77 -2.80 12.04
C TYR A 119 9.63 -2.68 10.50
N PRO A 120 8.50 -3.06 9.86
CA PRO A 120 8.34 -2.87 8.42
C PRO A 120 8.40 -1.40 7.98
N PHE A 121 7.99 -0.48 8.85
CA PHE A 121 8.13 0.95 8.61
C PHE A 121 9.61 1.36 8.59
N ILE A 122 10.39 0.95 9.59
CA ILE A 122 11.84 1.25 9.64
C ILE A 122 12.57 0.65 8.44
N VAL A 123 12.30 -0.62 8.10
CA VAL A 123 12.90 -1.27 6.93
C VAL A 123 12.58 -0.52 5.63
N ARG A 124 11.37 0.05 5.50
CA ARG A 124 11.03 0.90 4.36
C ARG A 124 11.82 2.20 4.37
N MET A 125 11.88 2.88 5.51
CA MET A 125 12.57 4.17 5.67
C MET A 125 14.05 4.07 5.31
N ARG A 126 14.73 3.00 5.72
CA ARG A 126 16.16 2.76 5.41
C ARG A 126 16.46 2.59 3.92
N LYS A 127 15.44 2.28 3.10
CA LYS A 127 15.58 2.10 1.66
C LYS A 127 15.25 3.37 0.87
N LEU A 128 14.67 4.38 1.52
CA LEU A 128 14.31 5.64 0.88
C LEU A 128 15.51 6.59 0.93
N PRO A 129 15.68 7.46 -0.08
CA PRO A 129 16.59 8.60 0.03
C PRO A 129 16.23 9.45 1.25
N GLU A 130 17.23 9.99 1.93
CA GLU A 130 17.05 10.81 3.14
C GLU A 130 15.92 11.86 3.05
N PRO A 131 15.84 12.72 2.01
CA PRO A 131 14.75 13.71 1.92
C PRO A 131 13.36 13.07 1.81
N VAL A 132 13.25 11.90 1.19
CA VAL A 132 11.98 11.18 1.03
C VAL A 132 11.62 10.44 2.32
N ALA A 133 12.62 9.92 3.02
CA ALA A 133 12.47 9.33 4.34
C ALA A 133 11.93 10.39 5.32
N GLU A 134 12.56 11.57 5.39
CA GLU A 134 12.09 12.68 6.24
C GLU A 134 10.66 13.13 5.90
N ALA A 135 10.33 13.26 4.60
CA ALA A 135 8.97 13.57 4.16
C ALA A 135 7.97 12.49 4.60
N TYR A 136 8.33 11.21 4.48
CA TYR A 136 7.48 10.12 4.93
C TYR A 136 7.28 10.13 6.45
N GLU A 137 8.31 10.51 7.21
CA GLU A 137 8.22 10.69 8.66
C GLU A 137 7.28 11.84 9.03
N ALA A 138 7.45 12.98 8.36
CA ALA A 138 6.60 14.16 8.52
C ALA A 138 5.14 13.83 8.22
N LEU A 139 4.86 13.03 7.19
CA LEU A 139 3.52 12.56 6.85
C LEU A 139 2.85 11.79 8.00
N GLN A 140 3.59 10.88 8.66
CA GLN A 140 3.04 10.15 9.81
C GLN A 140 2.77 11.09 10.98
N GLN A 141 3.66 12.06 11.22
CA GLN A 141 3.52 13.00 12.32
C GLN A 141 2.34 13.95 12.11
N THR A 142 2.16 14.49 10.90
CA THR A 142 1.04 15.39 10.58
C THR A 142 -0.30 14.68 10.71
N HIS A 143 -0.39 13.39 10.35
CA HIS A 143 -1.60 12.59 10.56
C HIS A 143 -1.96 12.51 12.06
N VAL A 144 -1.00 12.17 12.91
CA VAL A 144 -1.22 12.09 14.37
C VAL A 144 -1.64 13.46 14.92
N ASN A 145 -0.96 14.52 14.50
CA ASN A 145 -1.26 15.88 14.93
C ASN A 145 -2.67 16.32 14.50
N LEU A 146 -3.06 16.09 13.25
CA LEU A 146 -4.39 16.41 12.74
C LEU A 146 -5.48 15.68 13.51
N TRP A 147 -5.26 14.41 13.85
CA TRP A 147 -6.23 13.66 14.65
C TRP A 147 -6.37 14.22 16.09
N ARG A 148 -5.25 14.64 16.71
CA ARG A 148 -5.28 15.32 18.02
C ARG A 148 -6.03 16.65 17.92
N LEU A 149 -5.70 17.48 16.93
CA LEU A 149 -6.37 18.76 16.69
C LEU A 149 -7.86 18.58 16.38
N ALA A 150 -8.25 17.55 15.65
CA ALA A 150 -9.68 17.26 15.41
C ALA A 150 -10.44 16.96 16.71
N ARG A 151 -9.80 16.32 17.70
CA ARG A 151 -10.39 16.14 19.02
C ARG A 151 -10.49 17.47 19.77
N ASP A 152 -9.42 18.25 19.77
CA ASP A 152 -9.40 19.57 20.41
C ASP A 152 -10.47 20.50 19.83
N TYR A 153 -10.69 20.44 18.52
CA TYR A 153 -11.74 21.19 17.82
C TYR A 153 -13.14 20.79 18.29
N ASN A 154 -13.39 19.48 18.40
CA ASN A 154 -14.67 18.96 18.86
C ASN A 154 -14.93 19.24 20.34
N SER A 155 -13.88 19.40 21.14
CA SER A 155 -13.95 19.74 22.57
C SER A 155 -13.84 21.25 22.85
N ALA A 156 -13.79 22.10 21.83
CA ALA A 156 -13.70 23.54 22.00
C ALA A 156 -15.09 24.17 22.19
N ASP A 157 -15.27 24.89 23.30
CA ASP A 157 -16.56 25.47 23.69
C ASP A 157 -16.81 26.86 23.08
N THR A 158 -15.77 27.56 22.65
CA THR A 158 -15.87 28.93 22.11
C THR A 158 -15.53 28.99 20.62
N ALA A 159 -16.14 29.95 19.92
CA ALA A 159 -15.86 30.18 18.50
C ALA A 159 -14.40 30.55 18.25
N ASP A 160 -13.80 31.35 19.13
CA ASP A 160 -12.40 31.77 18.98
C ASP A 160 -11.42 30.61 19.17
N ARG A 161 -11.69 29.71 20.13
CA ARG A 161 -10.88 28.49 20.31
C ARG A 161 -11.02 27.57 19.10
N LYS A 162 -12.20 27.44 18.51
CA LYS A 162 -12.41 26.68 17.27
C LYS A 162 -11.60 27.24 16.11
N ARG A 163 -11.63 28.57 15.91
CA ARG A 163 -10.83 29.26 14.86
C ARG A 163 -9.33 29.06 15.03
N ASP A 164 -8.84 29.12 16.27
CA ASP A 164 -7.42 28.85 16.57
C ASP A 164 -7.03 27.40 16.22
N VAL A 165 -7.82 26.42 16.65
CA VAL A 165 -7.57 25.01 16.32
C VAL A 165 -7.65 24.78 14.81
N GLU A 166 -8.62 25.38 14.12
CA GLU A 166 -8.76 25.30 12.66
C GLU A 166 -7.54 25.85 11.93
N SER A 167 -7.02 27.01 12.36
CA SER A 167 -5.76 27.57 11.83
C SER A 167 -4.59 26.59 11.98
N ARG A 168 -4.46 25.95 13.14
CA ARG A 168 -3.43 24.92 13.39
C ARG A 168 -3.65 23.68 12.52
N MET A 169 -4.88 23.26 12.29
CA MET A 169 -5.21 22.16 11.37
C MET A 169 -4.80 22.50 9.94
N LEU A 170 -5.10 23.71 9.45
CA LEU A 170 -4.69 24.16 8.12
C LEU A 170 -3.16 24.14 7.98
N ALA A 171 -2.42 24.59 8.98
CA ALA A 171 -0.96 24.54 8.97
C ALA A 171 -0.42 23.10 8.88
N GLN A 172 -1.00 22.14 9.62
CA GLN A 172 -0.61 20.73 9.53
C GLN A 172 -1.00 20.10 8.19
N ALA A 173 -2.16 20.46 7.63
CA ALA A 173 -2.61 19.97 6.32
C ALA A 173 -1.67 20.43 5.19
N ARG A 174 -1.16 21.68 5.24
CA ARG A 174 -0.15 22.17 4.29
C ARG A 174 1.14 21.35 4.36
N LYS A 175 1.67 21.12 5.56
CA LYS A 175 2.86 20.26 5.77
C LYS A 175 2.64 18.84 5.27
N GLN A 176 1.44 18.29 5.49
CA GLN A 176 1.08 16.96 4.98
C GLN A 176 1.10 16.95 3.45
N PHE A 177 0.49 17.95 2.81
CA PHE A 177 0.45 18.04 1.35
C PHE A 177 1.86 18.09 0.74
N GLU A 178 2.75 18.93 1.26
CA GLU A 178 4.14 19.04 0.78
C GLU A 178 4.90 17.71 0.92
N ALA A 179 4.76 17.05 2.07
CA ALA A 179 5.34 15.73 2.30
C ALA A 179 4.77 14.66 1.35
N GLU A 180 3.46 14.69 1.08
CA GLU A 180 2.83 13.78 0.11
C GLU A 180 3.38 13.99 -1.30
N GLN A 181 3.60 15.24 -1.72
CA GLN A 181 4.15 15.53 -3.05
C GLN A 181 5.55 14.92 -3.21
N LEU A 182 6.43 15.06 -2.22
CA LEU A 182 7.76 14.48 -2.25
C LEU A 182 7.72 12.94 -2.31
N VAL A 183 6.93 12.31 -1.44
CA VAL A 183 6.80 10.85 -1.39
C VAL A 183 6.20 10.30 -2.69
N ARG A 184 5.16 10.96 -3.23
CA ARG A 184 4.53 10.55 -4.50
C ARG A 184 5.45 10.77 -5.69
N GLY A 185 6.22 11.86 -5.71
CA GLY A 185 7.21 12.13 -6.75
C GLY A 185 8.27 11.03 -6.83
N HIS A 186 8.83 10.63 -5.68
CA HIS A 186 9.75 9.49 -5.63
C HIS A 186 9.09 8.20 -6.12
N ARG A 187 7.86 7.92 -5.66
CA ARG A 187 7.14 6.71 -6.08
C ARG A 187 6.87 6.68 -7.58
N LEU A 188 6.63 7.83 -8.18
CA LEU A 188 6.45 7.96 -9.63
C LEU A 188 7.76 7.65 -10.35
N ALA A 189 8.89 8.18 -9.88
CA ALA A 189 10.21 7.86 -10.43
C ALA A 189 10.54 6.35 -10.36
N ASP A 190 10.28 5.68 -9.22
CA ASP A 190 10.46 4.23 -9.07
C ASP A 190 9.65 3.43 -10.09
N LEU A 191 8.41 3.87 -10.36
CA LEU A 191 7.52 3.21 -11.30
C LEU A 191 7.96 3.43 -12.75
N GLU A 192 8.48 4.61 -13.08
CA GLU A 192 9.04 4.89 -14.40
C GLU A 192 10.28 4.04 -14.69
N GLU A 193 11.14 3.82 -13.70
CA GLU A 193 12.28 2.91 -13.79
C GLU A 193 11.82 1.47 -14.03
N GLN A 194 10.86 0.96 -13.24
CA GLN A 194 10.29 -0.38 -13.45
C GLN A 194 9.68 -0.55 -14.84
N ILE A 195 8.97 0.47 -15.34
CA ILE A 195 8.40 0.44 -16.70
C ILE A 195 9.52 0.37 -17.75
N ARG A 196 10.63 1.08 -17.54
CA ARG A 196 11.78 1.07 -18.44
C ARG A 196 12.44 -0.31 -18.46
N ASP A 197 12.67 -0.90 -17.30
CA ASP A 197 13.27 -2.23 -17.17
C ASP A 197 12.40 -3.30 -17.84
N LEU A 198 11.10 -3.30 -17.57
CA LEU A 198 10.15 -4.22 -18.21
C LEU A 198 10.11 -4.06 -19.73
N LYS A 199 10.20 -2.83 -20.25
CA LYS A 199 10.30 -2.59 -21.70
C LYS A 199 11.59 -3.18 -22.28
N ALA A 200 12.71 -3.04 -21.57
CA ALA A 200 13.98 -3.62 -21.98
C ALA A 200 13.94 -5.16 -21.96
N GLU A 201 13.37 -5.76 -20.91
CA GLU A 201 13.13 -7.21 -20.83
C GLU A 201 12.26 -7.72 -21.97
N LEU A 202 11.16 -7.02 -22.31
CA LEU A 202 10.30 -7.38 -23.42
C LEU A 202 11.01 -7.28 -24.77
N ALA A 203 11.81 -6.23 -24.98
CA ALA A 203 12.60 -6.07 -26.20
C ALA A 203 13.66 -7.17 -26.33
N GLN A 204 14.33 -7.54 -25.24
CA GLN A 204 15.29 -8.64 -25.23
C GLN A 204 14.60 -9.98 -25.51
N ARG A 205 13.46 -10.25 -24.86
CA ARG A 205 12.67 -11.45 -25.10
C ARG A 205 12.15 -11.55 -26.54
N ALA A 206 11.87 -10.41 -27.18
CA ALA A 206 11.50 -10.38 -28.59
C ALA A 206 12.67 -10.75 -29.52
N LYS A 207 13.90 -10.34 -29.18
CA LYS A 207 15.12 -10.79 -29.89
C LYS A 207 15.38 -12.29 -29.68
N ASP A 208 15.13 -12.78 -28.47
CA ASP A 208 15.33 -14.18 -28.08
C ASP A 208 14.14 -15.09 -28.44
N ARG A 209 13.20 -14.59 -29.26
CA ARG A 209 11.92 -15.25 -29.55
C ARG A 209 12.09 -16.71 -29.98
N GLU A 210 12.95 -16.97 -30.96
CA GLU A 210 13.12 -18.32 -31.51
C GLU A 210 13.73 -19.28 -30.48
N THR A 211 14.68 -18.81 -29.67
CA THR A 211 15.27 -19.58 -28.57
C THR A 211 14.20 -19.94 -27.54
N VAL A 212 13.39 -18.97 -27.10
CA VAL A 212 12.31 -19.19 -26.13
C VAL A 212 11.25 -20.15 -26.68
N ILE A 213 10.88 -20.03 -27.96
CA ILE A 213 9.94 -20.96 -28.62
C ILE A 213 10.52 -22.38 -28.64
N LYS A 214 11.78 -22.54 -29.05
CA LYS A 214 12.46 -23.84 -29.10
C LYS A 214 12.55 -24.48 -27.71
N GLU A 215 12.97 -23.74 -26.69
CA GLU A 215 13.01 -24.22 -25.30
C GLU A 215 11.63 -24.63 -24.78
N THR A 216 10.59 -23.88 -25.14
CA THR A 216 9.21 -24.20 -24.79
C THR A 216 8.78 -25.51 -25.44
N ILE A 217 9.01 -25.67 -26.75
CA ILE A 217 8.73 -26.91 -27.49
C ILE A 217 9.50 -28.10 -26.88
N ASP A 218 10.79 -27.93 -26.58
CA ASP A 218 11.63 -28.97 -25.98
C ASP A 218 11.20 -29.31 -24.55
N ARG A 219 10.65 -28.35 -23.79
CA ARG A 219 10.02 -28.62 -22.49
C ARG A 219 8.75 -29.47 -22.65
N PHE A 220 7.91 -29.17 -23.64
CA PHE A 220 6.72 -29.99 -23.94
C PHE A 220 7.09 -31.40 -24.38
N LYS A 221 8.10 -31.56 -25.24
CA LYS A 221 8.61 -32.88 -25.66
C LYS A 221 9.11 -33.72 -24.47
N ARG A 222 9.81 -33.09 -23.51
CA ARG A 222 10.29 -33.73 -22.27
C ARG A 222 9.20 -33.99 -21.22
N GLY A 223 8.12 -33.21 -21.23
CA GLY A 223 6.98 -33.34 -20.32
C GLY A 223 5.95 -34.36 -20.78
N ALA A 224 5.75 -34.50 -22.10
CA ALA A 224 4.88 -35.52 -22.69
C ALA A 224 5.30 -36.95 -22.35
N THR A 225 6.58 -37.17 -22.04
CA THR A 225 7.08 -38.47 -21.55
C THR A 225 6.88 -38.70 -20.05
N ARG A 226 6.67 -37.66 -19.24
CA ARG A 226 6.43 -37.80 -17.78
C ARG A 226 4.97 -38.05 -17.42
N TYR A 227 4.01 -37.62 -18.25
CA TYR A 227 2.58 -37.81 -17.95
C TYR A 227 2.07 -39.25 -18.13
N LYS A 228 2.87 -40.16 -18.71
CA LYS A 228 2.49 -41.56 -18.94
C LYS A 228 2.99 -42.58 -17.91
N LYS A 229 3.85 -42.20 -16.94
CA LYS A 229 4.47 -43.18 -16.02
C LYS A 229 3.95 -43.16 -14.58
N ASP A 230 3.11 -42.21 -14.21
CA ASP A 230 2.50 -42.16 -12.87
C ASP A 230 1.01 -42.57 -12.83
N GLY A 231 0.46 -43.05 -13.97
CA GLY A 231 -0.89 -43.60 -14.05
C GLY A 231 -1.08 -44.98 -13.41
N ASP A 232 0.00 -45.64 -12.98
CA ASP A 232 -0.03 -46.94 -12.30
C ASP A 232 0.39 -46.90 -10.81
N ARG A 233 0.71 -45.71 -10.26
CA ARG A 233 0.80 -45.55 -8.80
C ARG A 233 -0.57 -45.21 -8.26
N SER A 234 -1.38 -46.26 -8.24
CA SER A 234 -2.47 -46.51 -7.29
C SER A 234 -2.36 -45.62 -6.05
N SER A 235 -3.44 -44.87 -5.84
CA SER A 235 -3.79 -44.07 -4.67
C SER A 235 -4.02 -44.90 -3.40
N ALA A 236 -3.26 -45.98 -3.20
CA ALA A 236 -3.34 -46.80 -2.00
C ALA A 236 -2.36 -46.27 -0.93
N GLY A 237 -2.77 -45.21 -0.25
CA GLY A 237 -2.64 -45.13 1.21
C GLY A 237 -1.25 -45.19 1.87
N GLU A 238 -0.15 -44.90 1.19
CA GLU A 238 1.15 -44.90 1.87
C GLU A 238 1.45 -43.52 2.47
N LYS A 239 1.20 -43.41 3.79
CA LYS A 239 1.65 -42.32 4.67
C LYS A 239 3.18 -42.25 4.60
N SER A 240 3.71 -41.57 3.59
CA SER A 240 5.16 -41.43 3.45
C SER A 240 5.66 -40.38 4.44
N ASP A 241 6.30 -40.84 5.51
CA ASP A 241 7.32 -40.14 6.28
C ASP A 241 8.51 -39.77 5.37
N ARG A 242 8.27 -38.91 4.38
CA ARG A 242 9.34 -38.44 3.51
C ARG A 242 10.14 -37.37 4.25
N PRO A 243 11.46 -37.57 4.44
CA PRO A 243 12.32 -36.56 5.01
C PRO A 243 12.22 -35.31 4.14
N ARG A 244 11.93 -34.19 4.79
CA ARG A 244 11.87 -32.87 4.16
C ARG A 244 13.18 -32.65 3.39
N PRO A 245 13.16 -32.33 2.08
CA PRO A 245 14.38 -32.05 1.35
C PRO A 245 15.11 -30.90 2.04
N SER A 246 16.34 -31.18 2.48
CA SER A 246 17.23 -30.21 3.10
C SER A 246 17.34 -29.00 2.19
N GLN A 247 16.90 -27.84 2.69
CA GLN A 247 16.98 -26.60 1.95
C GLN A 247 18.43 -26.33 1.52
N PRO A 248 18.65 -25.80 0.30
CA PRO A 248 19.98 -25.46 -0.17
C PRO A 248 20.63 -24.49 0.82
N LYS A 249 21.83 -24.85 1.30
CA LYS A 249 22.67 -23.97 2.11
C LYS A 249 22.85 -22.67 1.32
N LYS A 250 22.42 -21.54 1.90
CA LYS A 250 22.70 -20.22 1.34
C LYS A 250 24.21 -20.10 1.17
N ALA A 251 24.64 -19.78 -0.04
CA ALA A 251 26.02 -19.43 -0.30
C ALA A 251 26.38 -18.21 0.55
N ASP A 252 27.50 -18.32 1.27
CA ASP A 252 28.10 -17.22 2.01
C ASP A 252 28.46 -16.13 1.00
N ASN A 253 27.76 -14.99 1.06
CA ASN A 253 28.17 -13.79 0.35
C ASN A 253 29.39 -13.21 1.10
N PRO A 254 30.58 -13.12 0.48
CA PRO A 254 31.67 -12.33 1.04
C PRO A 254 31.21 -10.86 1.08
N ARG A 255 31.30 -10.25 2.26
CA ARG A 255 31.21 -8.80 2.42
C ARG A 255 32.61 -8.24 2.18
N ASP A 256 32.77 -7.48 1.11
CA ASP A 256 33.82 -6.47 0.99
C ASP A 256 33.36 -5.17 1.68
#